data_AF-A0A7C3RIK7-F1
#
_entry.id   AF-A0A7C3RIK7-F1
#
_cell.length_a   1.000
_cell.length_b   1.000
_cell.length_c   1.000
_cell.angle_alpha   90.00
_cell.angle_beta   90.00
_cell.angle_gamma   90.00
#
_symmetry.space_group_name_H-M   'P 1'
#
loop_
_entity.id
_entity.type
_entity.pdbx_description
1 polymer ?
#
loop_
_entity_poly.entity_id
_entity_poly.type
_entity_poly.pdbx_seq_one_letter_code
_entity_poly.pdbx_strand_id
1 'polypeptide(L)'
;MAMKQVIEIFELLETPKIEENEIKNFFLGRGVEEKEIILEKIKEEGETLFIKIKIEGKRGKSKNGSSPTLGVIGRLGGIGARPNKIGLVSDADGAITALSVALKLADMRKKGDHLMGDVIVSTHLCPNSPIIPHEPVPFMGSPVSMKKMNSFEVDPEMDAILSIDTTKGNRIINHKGFAISPTVKDGYILRVSEDLLDIMQIVTGKLPVVFPITTQDITPYGNGIYHLNSIMQPSTSTNAPVVGVAITTEVPVPGCATGASHVVDIEIAVRFCIEVAKAFGEGKCSFYNEDEFKRILSLYGSMEHLKRNPLESA
;
A
#
# COMPACT_ATOMS: atom_id res chain seq x y z
N MET A 1 1.83 -7.59 -18.25
CA MET A 1 2.65 -6.36 -18.17
C MET A 1 1.77 -5.16 -17.80
N ALA A 2 2.27 -4.31 -16.90
CA ALA A 2 1.69 -3.06 -16.42
C ALA A 2 2.61 -1.84 -16.62
N MET A 3 3.72 -2.01 -17.36
CA MET A 3 4.73 -0.96 -17.60
C MET A 3 4.15 0.36 -18.10
N LYS A 4 3.21 0.30 -19.06
CA LYS A 4 2.53 1.49 -19.58
C LYS A 4 1.83 2.28 -18.47
N GLN A 5 1.10 1.59 -17.60
CA GLN A 5 0.37 2.21 -16.51
C GLN A 5 1.30 2.85 -15.48
N VAL A 6 2.44 2.21 -15.20
CA VAL A 6 3.46 2.79 -14.32
C VAL A 6 4.02 4.09 -14.90
N ILE A 7 4.39 4.10 -16.17
CA ILE A 7 4.91 5.31 -16.83
C ILE A 7 3.90 6.44 -16.80
N GLU A 8 2.64 6.17 -17.13
CA GLU A 8 1.61 7.21 -17.16
C GLU A 8 1.28 7.77 -15.77
N ILE A 9 1.26 6.94 -14.72
CA ILE A 9 1.10 7.43 -13.35
C ILE A 9 2.34 8.21 -12.91
N PHE A 10 3.54 7.77 -13.30
CA PHE A 10 4.77 8.51 -13.01
C PHE A 10 4.72 9.93 -13.59
N GLU A 11 4.35 10.05 -14.88
CA GLU A 11 4.19 11.34 -15.56
C GLU A 11 3.08 12.19 -14.91
N LEU A 12 1.94 11.60 -14.56
CA LEU A 12 0.83 12.29 -13.90
C LEU A 12 1.25 12.90 -12.55
N LEU A 13 2.11 12.20 -11.80
CA LEU A 13 2.57 12.64 -10.48
C LEU A 13 3.82 13.53 -10.52
N GLU A 14 4.50 13.63 -11.66
CA GLU A 14 5.71 14.45 -11.84
C GLU A 14 5.39 15.94 -11.97
N THR A 15 4.75 16.49 -10.94
CA THR A 15 4.28 17.87 -10.89
C THR A 15 4.55 18.50 -9.53
N PRO A 16 4.82 19.83 -9.45
CA PRO A 16 4.90 20.54 -8.18
C PRO A 16 3.54 20.76 -7.51
N LYS A 17 2.42 20.56 -8.20
CA LYS A 17 1.07 20.77 -7.70
C LYS A 17 0.15 19.64 -8.13
N ILE A 18 -0.63 19.11 -7.20
CA ILE A 18 -1.64 18.08 -7.48
C ILE A 18 -3.01 18.76 -7.48
N GLU A 19 -3.69 18.67 -8.61
CA GLU A 19 -5.04 19.20 -8.81
C GLU A 19 -6.04 18.05 -8.83
N GLU A 20 -7.08 18.14 -7.99
CA GLU A 20 -8.11 17.08 -7.87
C GLU A 20 -8.76 16.74 -9.21
N ASN A 21 -9.10 17.77 -9.98
CA ASN A 21 -9.76 17.61 -11.28
C ASN A 21 -8.87 16.89 -12.29
N GLU A 22 -7.55 17.05 -12.23
CA GLU A 22 -6.62 16.39 -13.15
C GLU A 22 -6.58 14.88 -12.88
N ILE A 23 -6.39 14.49 -11.61
CA ILE A 23 -6.42 13.09 -11.17
C ILE A 23 -7.78 12.46 -11.52
N LYS A 24 -8.87 13.15 -11.20
CA LYS A 24 -10.22 12.66 -11.45
C LYS A 24 -10.48 12.44 -12.93
N ASN A 25 -10.23 13.45 -13.77
CA ASN A 25 -10.42 13.36 -15.22
C ASN A 25 -9.55 12.28 -15.85
N PHE A 26 -8.32 12.10 -15.34
CA PHE A 26 -7.43 11.04 -15.79
C PHE A 26 -8.06 9.65 -15.62
N PHE A 27 -8.58 9.33 -14.44
CA PHE A 27 -9.22 8.03 -14.20
C PHE A 27 -10.59 7.88 -14.87
N LEU A 28 -11.40 8.96 -14.93
CA LEU A 28 -12.65 8.96 -15.70
C LEU A 28 -12.42 8.63 -17.18
N GLY A 29 -11.39 9.22 -17.80
CA GLY A 29 -10.99 8.92 -19.18
C GLY A 29 -10.61 7.45 -19.43
N ARG A 30 -10.26 6.74 -18.35
CA ARG A 30 -9.89 5.31 -18.34
C ARG A 30 -11.05 4.37 -18.04
N GLY A 31 -12.25 4.93 -17.85
CA GLY A 31 -13.47 4.16 -17.61
C GLY A 31 -13.69 3.80 -16.15
N VAL A 32 -13.05 4.52 -15.22
CA VAL A 32 -13.48 4.56 -13.82
C VAL A 32 -14.73 5.44 -13.73
N GLU A 33 -15.73 5.04 -12.95
CA GLU A 33 -16.95 5.83 -12.77
C GLU A 33 -16.77 6.92 -11.70
N GLU A 34 -17.52 8.00 -11.81
CA GLU A 34 -17.48 9.12 -10.86
C GLU A 34 -17.67 8.66 -9.39
N LYS A 35 -18.65 7.78 -9.16
CA LYS A 35 -18.96 7.22 -7.83
C LYS A 35 -17.86 6.33 -7.26
N GLU A 36 -16.93 5.89 -8.09
CA GLU A 36 -15.83 5.01 -7.70
C GLU A 36 -14.60 5.80 -7.22
N ILE A 37 -14.58 7.12 -7.42
CA ILE A 37 -13.46 8.00 -7.09
C ILE A 37 -13.85 8.90 -5.92
N ILE A 38 -13.08 8.80 -4.84
CA ILE A 38 -13.17 9.70 -3.68
C ILE A 38 -11.85 10.45 -3.58
N LEU A 39 -11.94 11.78 -3.60
CA LEU A 39 -10.81 12.70 -3.45
C LEU A 39 -11.08 13.59 -2.25
N GLU A 40 -10.11 13.72 -1.36
CA GLU A 40 -10.25 14.59 -0.20
C GLU A 40 -8.94 15.32 0.11
N LYS A 41 -8.98 16.65 0.00
CA LYS A 41 -7.83 17.50 0.27
C LYS A 41 -7.82 17.97 1.71
N ILE A 42 -6.73 17.68 2.41
CA ILE A 42 -6.53 18.03 3.81
C ILE A 42 -5.41 19.07 3.91
N LYS A 43 -5.65 20.09 4.75
CA LYS A 43 -4.70 21.14 5.10
C LYS A 43 -4.50 21.16 6.61
N GLU A 44 -3.31 20.78 7.06
CA GLU A 44 -2.86 20.86 8.45
C GLU A 44 -1.47 21.51 8.51
N GLU A 45 -0.43 20.79 8.92
CA GLU A 45 0.96 21.27 8.88
C GLU A 45 1.50 21.40 7.45
N GLY A 46 0.83 20.74 6.51
CA GLY A 46 1.01 20.89 5.07
C GLY A 46 -0.28 20.57 4.33
N GLU A 47 -0.17 20.36 3.02
CA GLU A 47 -1.31 20.00 2.17
C GLU A 47 -1.11 18.59 1.61
N THR A 48 -2.15 17.76 1.65
CA THR A 48 -2.15 16.47 0.96
C THR A 48 -3.51 16.15 0.37
N LEU A 49 -3.52 15.46 -0.77
CA LEU A 49 -4.72 14.93 -1.40
C LEU A 49 -4.82 13.43 -1.13
N PHE A 50 -5.84 13.01 -0.39
CA PHE A 50 -6.21 11.60 -0.28
C PHE A 50 -6.98 11.16 -1.52
N ILE A 51 -6.67 9.95 -1.98
CA ILE A 51 -7.31 9.31 -3.13
C ILE A 51 -7.78 7.94 -2.70
N LYS A 52 -9.03 7.62 -3.03
CA LYS A 52 -9.57 6.26 -2.99
C LYS A 52 -10.29 5.97 -4.30
N ILE A 53 -9.92 4.86 -4.95
CA ILE A 53 -10.51 4.40 -6.20
C ILE A 53 -10.98 2.97 -6.00
N LYS A 54 -12.29 2.75 -6.10
CA LYS A 54 -12.89 1.42 -6.08
C LYS A 54 -13.05 0.92 -7.51
N ILE A 55 -12.44 -0.20 -7.87
CA ILE A 55 -12.71 -0.88 -9.13
C ILE A 55 -13.71 -1.99 -8.85
N GLU A 56 -14.97 -1.78 -9.26
CA GLU A 56 -16.05 -2.76 -9.04
C GLU A 56 -15.82 -4.08 -9.78
N GLY A 57 -15.93 -5.19 -9.05
CA GLY A 57 -15.91 -6.55 -9.57
C GLY A 57 -17.23 -7.00 -10.17
N LYS A 58 -17.24 -8.17 -10.82
CA LYS A 58 -18.45 -8.82 -11.35
C LYS A 58 -19.38 -9.33 -10.24
N ARG A 59 -18.80 -9.85 -9.16
CA ARG A 59 -19.50 -10.40 -7.99
C ARG A 59 -18.99 -9.77 -6.69
N GLY A 60 -18.45 -8.55 -6.78
CA GLY A 60 -18.00 -7.79 -5.62
C GLY A 60 -19.17 -7.34 -4.73
N LYS A 61 -18.85 -7.02 -3.49
CA LYS A 61 -19.83 -6.56 -2.48
C LYS A 61 -20.54 -5.27 -2.90
N SER A 62 -19.87 -4.43 -3.68
CA SER A 62 -20.43 -3.21 -4.30
C SER A 62 -21.68 -3.48 -5.15
N LYS A 63 -21.83 -4.71 -5.66
CA LYS A 63 -22.97 -5.16 -6.46
C LYS A 63 -23.82 -6.21 -5.73
N ASN A 64 -23.77 -6.22 -4.40
CA ASN A 64 -24.41 -7.23 -3.54
C ASN A 64 -23.94 -8.67 -3.82
N GLY A 65 -22.72 -8.83 -4.35
CA GLY A 65 -22.10 -10.14 -4.52
C GLY A 65 -21.35 -10.61 -3.26
N SER A 66 -20.74 -11.79 -3.35
CA SER A 66 -20.05 -12.44 -2.23
C SER A 66 -18.52 -12.55 -2.40
N SER A 67 -17.97 -12.10 -3.53
CA SER A 67 -16.52 -12.14 -3.75
C SER A 67 -15.84 -11.09 -2.85
N PRO A 68 -14.73 -11.45 -2.17
CA PRO A 68 -14.11 -10.58 -1.19
C PRO A 68 -13.44 -9.39 -1.86
N THR A 69 -13.29 -8.31 -1.11
CA THR A 69 -12.72 -7.04 -1.56
C THR A 69 -11.27 -6.94 -1.13
N LEU A 70 -10.35 -6.77 -2.09
CA LEU A 70 -8.94 -6.53 -1.78
C LEU A 70 -8.69 -5.02 -1.59
N GLY A 71 -8.01 -4.66 -0.50
CA GLY A 71 -7.40 -3.36 -0.32
C GLY A 71 -5.97 -3.31 -0.88
N VAL A 72 -5.64 -2.27 -1.64
CA VAL A 72 -4.28 -1.98 -2.11
C VAL A 72 -3.93 -0.56 -1.70
N ILE A 73 -3.08 -0.42 -0.69
CA ILE A 73 -2.75 0.88 -0.10
C ILE A 73 -1.34 1.28 -0.52
N GLY A 74 -1.17 2.46 -1.09
CA GLY A 74 0.12 3.09 -1.32
C GLY A 74 0.52 3.91 -0.10
N ARG A 75 1.49 3.43 0.67
CA ARG A 75 2.06 4.08 1.85
C ARG A 75 3.31 4.87 1.48
N LEU A 76 3.41 6.05 2.07
CA LEU A 76 4.48 7.02 1.87
C LEU A 76 4.35 8.15 2.91
N GLY A 77 5.39 8.94 3.06
CA GLY A 77 5.33 10.28 3.64
C GLY A 77 4.95 11.35 2.61
N GLY A 78 5.41 11.22 1.37
CA GLY A 78 4.97 12.11 0.29
C GLY A 78 5.64 11.83 -1.06
N ILE A 79 5.03 12.34 -2.13
CA ILE A 79 5.53 12.15 -3.50
C ILE A 79 6.66 13.13 -3.87
N GLY A 80 6.86 14.18 -3.08
CA GLY A 80 7.92 15.15 -3.28
C GLY A 80 8.32 15.87 -1.99
N ALA A 81 9.51 16.46 -1.98
CA ALA A 81 10.06 17.24 -0.86
C ALA A 81 10.36 18.69 -1.26
N ARG A 82 9.53 19.29 -2.12
CA ARG A 82 9.75 20.65 -2.63
C ARG A 82 9.61 21.68 -1.50
N PRO A 83 10.40 22.78 -1.53
CA PRO A 83 11.40 23.12 -2.54
C PRO A 83 12.78 22.45 -2.34
N ASN A 84 13.00 21.72 -1.25
CA ASN A 84 14.31 21.14 -0.90
C ASN A 84 14.82 20.11 -1.92
N LYS A 85 13.90 19.37 -2.57
CA LYS A 85 14.20 18.45 -3.67
C LYS A 85 13.20 18.69 -4.81
N ILE A 86 13.72 18.88 -6.02
CA ILE A 86 12.90 19.09 -7.23
C ILE A 86 12.71 17.75 -7.94
N GLY A 87 11.45 17.39 -8.21
CA GLY A 87 11.07 16.14 -8.87
C GLY A 87 10.36 15.18 -7.92
N LEU A 88 9.97 14.02 -8.44
CA LEU A 88 9.49 12.90 -7.63
C LEU A 88 10.64 12.35 -6.79
N VAL A 89 10.31 12.00 -5.54
CA VAL A 89 11.25 11.37 -4.61
C VAL A 89 11.02 9.87 -4.54
N SER A 90 12.01 9.12 -4.05
CA SER A 90 11.95 7.67 -3.95
C SER A 90 10.69 7.19 -3.23
N ASP A 91 10.28 7.92 -2.20
CA ASP A 91 9.13 7.58 -1.36
C ASP A 91 7.80 7.52 -2.14
N ALA A 92 7.74 8.16 -3.32
CA ALA A 92 6.57 8.15 -4.20
C ALA A 92 6.21 6.75 -4.77
N ASP A 93 7.13 5.77 -4.74
CA ASP A 93 6.93 4.48 -5.39
C ASP A 93 5.69 3.74 -4.86
N GLY A 94 5.35 3.89 -3.58
CA GLY A 94 4.14 3.32 -2.99
C GLY A 94 2.85 3.84 -3.65
N ALA A 95 2.72 5.16 -3.76
CA ALA A 95 1.58 5.81 -4.43
C ALA A 95 1.53 5.48 -5.93
N ILE A 96 2.69 5.50 -6.60
CA ILE A 96 2.79 5.16 -8.03
C ILE A 96 2.30 3.72 -8.25
N THR A 97 2.72 2.78 -7.41
CA THR A 97 2.33 1.37 -7.51
C THR A 97 0.82 1.21 -7.32
N ALA A 98 0.26 1.78 -6.24
CA ALA A 98 -1.17 1.67 -5.93
C ALA A 98 -2.04 2.25 -7.06
N LEU A 99 -1.75 3.47 -7.52
CA LEU A 99 -2.51 4.10 -8.60
C LEU A 99 -2.32 3.40 -9.94
N SER A 100 -1.16 2.78 -10.19
CA SER A 100 -0.94 1.95 -11.38
C SER A 100 -1.77 0.67 -11.36
N VAL A 101 -2.01 0.08 -10.18
CA VAL A 101 -2.95 -1.03 -10.01
C VAL A 101 -4.36 -0.59 -10.40
N ALA A 102 -4.85 0.53 -9.86
CA ALA A 102 -6.17 1.07 -10.21
C ALA A 102 -6.30 1.31 -11.73
N LEU A 103 -5.30 1.96 -12.33
CA LEU A 103 -5.28 2.28 -13.75
C LEU A 103 -5.30 1.02 -14.62
N LYS A 104 -4.50 0.01 -14.27
CA LYS A 104 -4.43 -1.24 -15.01
C LYS A 104 -5.72 -2.03 -14.92
N LEU A 105 -6.34 -2.10 -13.74
CA LEU A 105 -7.61 -2.76 -13.53
C LEU A 105 -8.76 -2.05 -14.28
N ALA A 106 -8.76 -0.71 -14.31
CA ALA A 106 -9.68 0.07 -15.12
C ALA A 106 -9.54 -0.22 -16.62
N ASP A 107 -8.30 -0.24 -17.14
CA ASP A 107 -8.00 -0.57 -18.53
C ASP A 107 -8.43 -2.01 -18.89
N MET A 108 -8.26 -2.96 -17.98
CA MET A 108 -8.73 -4.34 -18.14
C MET A 108 -10.26 -4.39 -18.21
N ARG A 109 -10.93 -3.75 -17.25
CA ARG A 109 -12.39 -3.68 -17.17
C ARG A 109 -12.99 -3.07 -18.44
N LYS A 110 -12.43 -1.96 -18.92
CA LYS A 110 -12.85 -1.28 -20.16
C LYS A 110 -12.75 -2.18 -21.39
N LYS A 111 -11.86 -3.17 -21.37
CA LYS A 111 -11.68 -4.17 -22.44
C LYS A 111 -12.53 -5.44 -22.25
N GLY A 112 -13.33 -5.50 -21.18
CA GLY A 112 -14.18 -6.65 -20.85
C GLY A 112 -13.57 -7.66 -19.88
N ASP A 113 -12.34 -7.42 -19.41
CA ASP A 113 -11.68 -8.23 -18.39
C ASP A 113 -12.03 -7.71 -17.01
N HIS A 114 -13.13 -8.22 -16.45
CA HIS A 114 -13.56 -7.86 -15.10
C HIS A 114 -13.06 -8.88 -14.07
N LEU A 115 -12.57 -8.37 -12.94
CA LEU A 115 -12.28 -9.19 -11.75
C LEU A 115 -13.57 -9.68 -11.09
N MET A 116 -13.44 -10.73 -10.27
CA MET A 116 -14.56 -11.30 -9.53
C MET A 116 -14.95 -10.45 -8.31
N GLY A 117 -13.96 -10.11 -7.47
CA GLY A 117 -14.12 -9.24 -6.31
C GLY A 117 -13.84 -7.76 -6.63
N ASP A 118 -14.26 -6.88 -5.72
CA ASP A 118 -13.91 -5.46 -5.78
C ASP A 118 -12.44 -5.25 -5.40
N VAL A 119 -11.84 -4.17 -5.90
CA VAL A 119 -10.51 -3.72 -5.46
C VAL A 119 -10.61 -2.27 -5.02
N ILE A 120 -10.25 -1.98 -3.78
CA ILE A 120 -10.16 -0.61 -3.27
C ILE A 120 -8.70 -0.22 -3.23
N VAL A 121 -8.33 0.76 -4.06
CA VAL A 121 -7.01 1.36 -4.08
C VAL A 121 -7.05 2.67 -3.30
N SER A 122 -6.12 2.88 -2.38
CA SER A 122 -6.01 4.14 -1.65
C SER A 122 -4.56 4.59 -1.49
N THR A 123 -4.35 5.90 -1.41
CA THR A 123 -3.05 6.55 -1.17
C THR A 123 -3.29 8.02 -0.84
N HIS A 124 -2.25 8.75 -0.47
CA HIS A 124 -2.25 10.20 -0.47
C HIS A 124 -1.12 10.78 -1.31
N LEU A 125 -1.27 12.04 -1.74
CA LEU A 125 -0.30 12.77 -2.55
C LEU A 125 0.09 14.06 -1.84
N CYS A 126 1.35 14.17 -1.43
CA CYS A 126 1.94 15.38 -0.87
C CYS A 126 3.20 15.77 -1.68
N PRO A 127 3.15 16.81 -2.52
CA PRO A 127 4.29 17.24 -3.35
C PRO A 127 5.44 17.93 -2.60
N ASN A 128 5.18 18.34 -1.36
CA ASN A 128 6.01 19.18 -0.51
C ASN A 128 6.08 18.65 0.93
N SER A 129 6.26 17.35 1.07
CA SER A 129 6.37 16.70 2.37
C SER A 129 7.68 17.06 3.08
N PRO A 130 7.68 17.14 4.43
CA PRO A 130 8.87 17.43 5.22
C PRO A 130 9.89 16.28 5.16
N ILE A 131 11.17 16.61 5.31
CA ILE A 131 12.26 15.63 5.44
C ILE A 131 12.57 15.47 6.93
N ILE A 132 12.50 14.24 7.44
CA ILE A 132 12.75 13.91 8.84
C ILE A 132 14.17 13.34 8.97
N PRO A 133 15.02 13.90 9.85
CA PRO A 133 16.30 13.30 10.20
C PRO A 133 16.10 11.88 10.75
N HIS A 134 16.78 10.90 10.15
CA HIS A 134 16.65 9.49 10.50
C HIS A 134 17.90 8.72 10.04
N GLU A 135 18.16 7.57 10.66
CA GLU A 135 19.30 6.68 10.37
C GLU A 135 18.79 5.33 9.81
N PRO A 136 19.40 4.75 8.76
CA PRO A 136 20.67 5.14 8.12
C PRO A 136 20.56 6.27 7.10
N VAL A 137 19.34 6.70 6.77
CA VAL A 137 19.06 7.77 5.81
C VAL A 137 17.83 8.57 6.24
N PRO A 138 17.73 9.87 5.84
CA PRO A 138 16.55 10.68 6.11
C PRO A 138 15.27 10.06 5.53
N PHE A 139 14.19 10.17 6.30
CA PHE A 139 12.86 9.72 5.90
C PHE A 139 12.03 10.88 5.38
N MET A 140 10.97 10.56 4.64
CA MET A 140 9.92 11.51 4.31
C MET A 140 8.90 11.49 5.45
N GLY A 141 8.55 12.67 5.97
CA GLY A 141 7.45 12.83 6.91
C GLY A 141 6.11 12.88 6.20
N SER A 142 5.02 13.07 6.93
CA SER A 142 3.69 13.31 6.37
C SER A 142 3.12 14.59 6.97
N PRO A 143 2.36 15.39 6.20
CA PRO A 143 1.72 16.61 6.72
C PRO A 143 0.53 16.32 7.65
N VAL A 144 0.15 15.05 7.82
CA VAL A 144 -0.94 14.58 8.68
C VAL A 144 -0.51 13.39 9.53
N SER A 145 -1.15 13.22 10.68
CA SER A 145 -0.87 12.10 11.59
C SER A 145 -1.18 10.74 10.96
N MET A 146 -0.49 9.69 11.43
CA MET A 146 -0.73 8.32 10.95
C MET A 146 -2.15 7.82 11.23
N LYS A 147 -2.74 8.21 12.36
CA LYS A 147 -4.13 7.90 12.69
C LYS A 147 -5.10 8.47 11.65
N LYS A 148 -4.88 9.72 11.24
CA LYS A 148 -5.68 10.39 10.21
C LYS A 148 -5.45 9.76 8.83
N MET A 149 -4.20 9.50 8.47
CA MET A 149 -3.84 8.78 7.24
C MET A 149 -4.56 7.42 7.15
N ASN A 150 -4.50 6.62 8.22
CA ASN A 150 -5.21 5.34 8.30
C ASN A 150 -6.73 5.49 8.13
N SER A 151 -7.35 6.55 8.66
CA SER A 151 -8.80 6.76 8.54
C SER A 151 -9.26 7.04 7.10
N PHE A 152 -8.38 7.54 6.24
CA PHE A 152 -8.66 7.77 4.83
C PHE A 152 -8.27 6.58 3.95
N GLU A 153 -7.17 5.92 4.27
CA GLU A 153 -6.60 4.84 3.45
C GLU A 153 -7.22 3.47 3.73
N VAL A 154 -7.51 3.15 4.98
CA VAL A 154 -8.08 1.86 5.37
C VAL A 154 -9.59 1.92 5.28
N ASP A 155 -10.16 1.11 4.39
CA ASP A 155 -11.60 1.04 4.20
C ASP A 155 -12.20 -0.19 4.90
N PRO A 156 -13.28 -0.06 5.70
CA PRO A 156 -13.95 -1.19 6.35
C PRO A 156 -14.45 -2.28 5.39
N GLU A 157 -14.62 -1.98 4.10
CA GLU A 157 -15.01 -2.96 3.09
C GLU A 157 -13.86 -3.90 2.69
N MET A 158 -12.61 -3.58 3.01
CA MET A 158 -11.44 -4.41 2.67
C MET A 158 -11.41 -5.69 3.53
N ASP A 159 -11.42 -6.85 2.86
CA ASP A 159 -11.33 -8.17 3.52
C ASP A 159 -9.88 -8.64 3.71
N ALA A 160 -8.94 -8.05 2.97
CA ALA A 160 -7.50 -8.22 3.10
C ALA A 160 -6.80 -6.98 2.53
N ILE A 161 -5.58 -6.69 2.97
CA ILE A 161 -4.84 -5.49 2.55
C ILE A 161 -3.43 -5.85 2.10
N LEU A 162 -3.06 -5.43 0.89
CA LEU A 162 -1.68 -5.25 0.48
C LEU A 162 -1.29 -3.80 0.75
N SER A 163 -0.32 -3.60 1.63
CA SER A 163 0.20 -2.28 2.02
C SER A 163 1.57 -2.07 1.37
N ILE A 164 1.63 -1.24 0.33
CA ILE A 164 2.83 -1.03 -0.47
C ILE A 164 3.62 0.15 0.10
N ASP A 165 4.92 0.01 0.31
CA ASP A 165 5.77 1.11 0.79
C ASP A 165 7.16 1.05 0.14
N THR A 166 7.77 2.22 -0.05
CA THR A 166 9.17 2.35 -0.45
C THR A 166 10.10 1.98 0.71
N THR A 167 10.39 0.70 0.84
CA THR A 167 11.20 0.16 1.95
C THR A 167 12.68 0.11 1.60
N LYS A 168 13.21 1.20 1.05
CA LYS A 168 14.63 1.30 0.63
C LYS A 168 15.52 1.93 1.69
N GLY A 169 14.96 2.59 2.71
CA GLY A 169 15.71 3.37 3.70
C GLY A 169 16.35 2.55 4.83
N ASN A 170 16.50 1.24 4.69
CA ASN A 170 16.92 0.34 5.77
C ASN A 170 18.04 -0.62 5.35
N ARG A 171 18.54 -1.42 6.30
CA ARG A 171 19.54 -2.48 6.08
C ARG A 171 18.99 -3.90 6.34
N ILE A 172 17.69 -4.01 6.62
CA ILE A 172 17.01 -5.25 7.00
C ILE A 172 16.70 -6.08 5.76
N ILE A 173 16.25 -5.45 4.68
CA ILE A 173 15.98 -6.08 3.40
C ILE A 173 16.83 -5.46 2.30
N ASN A 174 17.86 -6.21 1.85
CA ASN A 174 18.83 -5.77 0.86
C ASN A 174 18.64 -6.57 -0.45
N HIS A 175 17.47 -6.43 -1.07
CA HIS A 175 17.11 -7.09 -2.32
C HIS A 175 16.61 -6.05 -3.32
N LYS A 176 17.06 -6.08 -4.58
CA LYS A 176 16.50 -5.20 -5.62
C LYS A 176 15.25 -5.81 -6.23
N GLY A 177 14.13 -5.09 -6.17
CA GLY A 177 12.83 -5.56 -6.64
C GLY A 177 11.75 -5.22 -5.63
N PHE A 178 10.98 -6.25 -5.23
CA PHE A 178 10.06 -6.15 -4.12
C PHE A 178 10.12 -7.40 -3.23
N ALA A 179 9.68 -7.25 -1.98
CA ALA A 179 9.55 -8.32 -1.00
C ALA A 179 8.19 -8.23 -0.30
N ILE A 180 7.72 -9.32 0.30
CA ILE A 180 6.49 -9.33 1.10
C ILE A 180 6.77 -9.58 2.58
N SER A 181 5.94 -9.07 3.48
CA SER A 181 6.01 -9.42 4.90
C SER A 181 5.26 -10.73 5.17
N PRO A 182 5.47 -11.37 6.33
CA PRO A 182 4.46 -12.25 6.90
C PRO A 182 3.13 -11.50 7.11
N THR A 183 2.02 -12.24 7.12
CA THR A 183 0.69 -11.67 7.32
C THR A 183 0.51 -11.22 8.76
N VAL A 184 0.00 -10.00 8.94
CA VAL A 184 -0.36 -9.47 10.26
C VAL A 184 -1.86 -9.44 10.42
N LYS A 185 -2.35 -10.00 11.52
CA LYS A 185 -3.78 -10.05 11.85
C LYS A 185 -3.96 -9.84 13.35
N ASP A 186 -4.68 -8.80 13.72
CA ASP A 186 -5.07 -8.50 15.12
C ASP A 186 -3.91 -8.57 16.14
N GLY A 187 -2.76 -8.00 15.79
CA GLY A 187 -1.58 -7.97 16.66
C GLY A 187 -0.71 -9.22 16.59
N TYR A 188 -1.07 -10.24 15.81
CA TYR A 188 -0.23 -11.39 15.52
C TYR A 188 0.53 -11.23 14.21
N ILE A 189 1.80 -11.62 14.22
CA ILE A 189 2.60 -11.89 13.01
C ILE A 189 2.44 -13.39 12.72
N LEU A 190 1.70 -13.71 11.67
CA LEU A 190 1.35 -15.08 11.29
C LEU A 190 2.38 -15.67 10.32
N ARG A 191 2.28 -16.98 10.09
CA ARG A 191 3.03 -17.66 9.02
C ARG A 191 2.73 -16.98 7.67
N VAL A 192 3.77 -16.87 6.84
CA VAL A 192 3.64 -16.32 5.48
C VAL A 192 2.67 -17.18 4.66
N SER A 193 1.80 -16.52 3.88
CA SER A 193 0.87 -17.21 2.99
C SER A 193 1.61 -17.85 1.81
N GLU A 194 1.45 -19.16 1.65
CA GLU A 194 1.98 -19.91 0.49
C GLU A 194 1.37 -19.42 -0.82
N ASP A 195 0.09 -19.05 -0.84
CA ASP A 195 -0.56 -18.53 -2.06
C ASP A 195 0.07 -17.22 -2.53
N LEU A 196 0.45 -16.33 -1.59
CA LEU A 196 1.17 -15.10 -1.93
C LEU A 196 2.59 -15.40 -2.43
N LEU A 197 3.27 -16.40 -1.85
CA LEU A 197 4.59 -16.84 -2.32
C LEU A 197 4.51 -17.42 -3.73
N ASP A 198 3.50 -18.22 -4.05
CA ASP A 198 3.28 -18.79 -5.38
C ASP A 198 2.99 -17.71 -6.42
N ILE A 199 2.13 -16.73 -6.10
CA ILE A 199 1.86 -15.60 -7.00
C ILE A 199 3.14 -14.78 -7.22
N MET A 200 3.93 -14.52 -6.17
CA MET A 200 5.20 -13.83 -6.29
C MET A 200 6.16 -14.58 -7.23
N GLN A 201 6.26 -15.90 -7.11
CA GLN A 201 7.11 -16.73 -7.98
C GLN A 201 6.67 -16.65 -9.44
N ILE A 202 5.37 -16.74 -9.71
CA ILE A 202 4.82 -16.63 -11.06
C ILE A 202 5.11 -15.25 -11.66
N VAL A 203 4.91 -14.19 -10.89
CA VAL A 203 5.08 -12.81 -11.35
C VAL A 203 6.55 -12.48 -11.59
N THR A 204 7.46 -12.96 -10.75
CA THR A 204 8.89 -12.61 -10.79
C THR A 204 9.73 -13.57 -11.62
N GLY A 205 9.30 -14.83 -11.77
CA GLY A 205 10.15 -15.91 -12.27
C GLY A 205 11.31 -16.27 -11.34
N LYS A 206 11.23 -15.90 -10.05
CA LYS A 206 12.27 -16.09 -9.03
C LYS A 206 11.67 -16.68 -7.76
N LEU A 207 12.52 -17.23 -6.89
CA LEU A 207 12.11 -17.60 -5.53
C LEU A 207 11.57 -16.38 -4.79
N PRO A 208 10.57 -16.55 -3.90
CA PRO A 208 9.93 -15.44 -3.23
C PRO A 208 10.88 -14.83 -2.19
N VAL A 209 10.72 -13.54 -1.95
CA VAL A 209 11.52 -12.78 -0.98
C VAL A 209 10.59 -12.29 0.12
N VAL A 210 10.85 -12.74 1.34
CA VAL A 210 10.12 -12.35 2.54
C VAL A 210 11.05 -11.54 3.44
N PHE A 211 10.60 -10.38 3.90
CA PHE A 211 11.37 -9.57 4.84
C PHE A 211 10.84 -9.73 6.27
N PRO A 212 11.71 -9.74 7.29
CA PRO A 212 11.28 -9.85 8.67
C PRO A 212 10.60 -8.55 9.11
N ILE A 213 9.57 -8.71 9.93
CA ILE A 213 8.95 -7.63 10.71
C ILE A 213 8.97 -8.03 12.18
N THR A 214 8.91 -7.02 13.04
CA THR A 214 8.94 -7.15 14.49
C THR A 214 7.59 -6.78 15.09
N THR A 215 7.37 -7.12 16.36
CA THR A 215 6.19 -6.64 17.09
C THR A 215 6.11 -5.12 17.11
N GLN A 216 7.25 -4.42 17.10
CA GLN A 216 7.29 -2.95 17.08
C GLN A 216 6.61 -2.41 15.82
N ASP A 217 6.90 -2.99 14.66
CA ASP A 217 6.40 -2.56 13.34
C ASP A 217 4.87 -2.57 13.23
N ILE A 218 4.21 -3.43 14.00
CA ILE A 218 2.75 -3.60 14.01
C ILE A 218 2.05 -2.83 15.14
N THR A 219 2.77 -1.96 15.85
CA THR A 219 2.18 -1.01 16.82
C THR A 219 1.98 0.37 16.19
N PRO A 220 1.05 1.19 16.71
CA PRO A 220 0.83 2.54 16.21
C PRO A 220 2.09 3.41 16.25
N TYR A 221 2.31 4.18 15.19
CA TYR A 221 3.30 5.25 15.17
C TYR A 221 3.05 6.31 16.24
N GLY A 222 4.09 7.08 16.56
CA GLY A 222 4.02 8.16 17.55
C GLY A 222 4.07 7.68 19.00
N ASN A 223 4.40 6.40 19.23
CA ASN A 223 4.61 5.81 20.56
C ASN A 223 6.09 5.84 21.01
N GLY A 224 6.98 6.47 20.24
CA GLY A 224 8.39 6.68 20.61
C GLY A 224 9.30 5.46 20.45
N ILE A 225 8.82 4.36 19.86
CA ILE A 225 9.68 3.21 19.50
C ILE A 225 10.01 3.21 18.02
N TYR A 226 11.00 2.40 17.65
CA TYR A 226 11.48 2.26 16.29
C TYR A 226 10.54 1.37 15.47
N HIS A 227 10.31 1.77 14.21
CA HIS A 227 9.63 0.97 13.20
C HIS A 227 10.47 0.99 11.93
N LEU A 228 10.45 -0.10 11.16
CA LEU A 228 11.12 -0.21 9.88
C LEU A 228 10.71 0.93 8.93
N ASN A 229 9.39 1.10 8.77
CA ASN A 229 8.70 2.16 8.04
C ASN A 229 7.18 2.01 8.24
N SER A 230 6.40 2.79 7.49
CA SER A 230 4.96 2.89 7.69
C SER A 230 4.16 1.72 7.10
N ILE A 231 4.84 0.75 6.48
CA ILE A 231 4.22 -0.32 5.68
C ILE A 231 3.20 -1.14 6.47
N MET A 232 3.42 -1.35 7.77
CA MET A 232 2.53 -2.15 8.61
C MET A 232 1.48 -1.32 9.37
N GLN A 233 1.49 0.00 9.24
CA GLN A 233 0.56 0.86 9.98
C GLN A 233 -0.93 0.60 9.69
N PRO A 234 -1.35 0.18 8.48
CA PRO A 234 -2.74 -0.23 8.25
C PRO A 234 -3.21 -1.37 9.18
N SER A 235 -2.31 -2.25 9.65
CA SER A 235 -2.66 -3.35 10.56
C SER A 235 -3.14 -2.88 11.94
N THR A 236 -2.84 -1.64 12.31
CA THR A 236 -3.29 -1.04 13.57
C THR A 236 -4.73 -0.54 13.52
N SER A 237 -5.28 -0.32 12.32
CA SER A 237 -6.59 0.30 12.11
C SER A 237 -7.60 -0.60 11.41
N THR A 238 -7.27 -1.88 11.18
CA THR A 238 -8.18 -2.85 10.57
C THR A 238 -8.20 -4.16 11.35
N ASN A 239 -9.26 -4.94 11.17
CA ASN A 239 -9.30 -6.35 11.53
C ASN A 239 -9.08 -7.25 10.32
N ALA A 240 -8.87 -6.71 9.12
CA ALA A 240 -8.45 -7.52 7.96
C ALA A 240 -6.98 -7.94 8.10
N PRO A 241 -6.56 -9.10 7.54
CA PRO A 241 -5.15 -9.44 7.42
C PRO A 241 -4.43 -8.42 6.52
N VAL A 242 -3.24 -8.00 6.94
CA VAL A 242 -2.39 -7.04 6.23
C VAL A 242 -1.05 -7.68 5.88
N VAL A 243 -0.62 -7.52 4.63
CA VAL A 243 0.70 -7.91 4.15
C VAL A 243 1.40 -6.69 3.58
N GLY A 244 2.60 -6.41 4.04
CA GLY A 244 3.47 -5.39 3.47
C GLY A 244 4.03 -5.85 2.12
N VAL A 245 4.00 -4.98 1.12
CA VAL A 245 4.64 -5.14 -0.20
C VAL A 245 5.74 -4.08 -0.32
N ALA A 246 6.94 -4.45 0.08
CA ALA A 246 8.08 -3.57 0.18
C ALA A 246 8.78 -3.44 -1.17
N ILE A 247 8.88 -2.22 -1.72
CA ILE A 247 9.76 -1.95 -2.88
C ILE A 247 11.16 -1.66 -2.34
N THR A 248 12.15 -2.43 -2.78
CA THR A 248 13.44 -2.54 -2.10
C THR A 248 14.63 -2.38 -3.05
N THR A 249 15.78 -2.04 -2.46
CA THR A 249 17.09 -1.93 -3.12
C THR A 249 18.14 -2.66 -2.31
N GLU A 250 19.31 -2.92 -2.91
CA GLU A 250 20.43 -3.57 -2.21
C GLU A 250 21.19 -2.61 -1.27
N VAL A 251 20.96 -1.31 -1.41
CA VAL A 251 21.57 -0.27 -0.60
C VAL A 251 20.51 0.63 0.02
N PRO A 252 20.77 1.25 1.19
CA PRO A 252 19.90 2.27 1.74
C PRO A 252 19.76 3.46 0.79
N VAL A 253 18.52 3.83 0.48
CA VAL A 253 18.20 5.01 -0.35
C VAL A 253 17.31 5.97 0.47
N PRO A 254 17.68 7.26 0.60
CA PRO A 254 16.84 8.24 1.29
C PRO A 254 15.46 8.36 0.64
N GLY A 255 14.41 8.47 1.45
CA GLY A 255 13.05 8.67 0.94
C GLY A 255 12.93 9.92 0.06
N CYS A 256 13.69 10.97 0.39
CA CYS A 256 13.75 12.24 -0.34
C CYS A 256 14.65 12.21 -1.60
N ALA A 257 15.32 11.10 -1.91
CA ALA A 257 16.21 11.01 -3.06
C ALA A 257 15.41 11.06 -4.37
N THR A 258 15.81 11.94 -5.29
CA THR A 258 15.23 12.01 -6.64
C THR A 258 16.01 11.10 -7.59
N GLY A 259 15.37 10.60 -8.66
CA GLY A 259 16.00 9.65 -9.59
C GLY A 259 16.25 8.25 -9.00
N ALA A 260 15.60 7.94 -7.87
CA ALA A 260 15.77 6.71 -7.10
C ALA A 260 14.68 5.65 -7.35
N SER A 261 13.69 5.98 -8.18
CA SER A 261 12.60 5.09 -8.56
C SER A 261 13.01 4.15 -9.68
N HIS A 262 12.85 2.85 -9.48
CA HIS A 262 13.15 1.84 -10.47
C HIS A 262 11.84 1.33 -11.07
N VAL A 263 11.48 1.86 -12.24
CA VAL A 263 10.17 1.62 -12.88
C VAL A 263 9.87 0.12 -13.07
N VAL A 264 10.89 -0.69 -13.36
CA VAL A 264 10.74 -2.15 -13.49
C VAL A 264 10.35 -2.79 -12.15
N ASP A 265 10.96 -2.37 -11.04
CA ASP A 265 10.68 -2.93 -9.71
C ASP A 265 9.24 -2.57 -9.28
N ILE A 266 8.82 -1.33 -9.56
CA ILE A 266 7.42 -0.87 -9.41
C ILE A 266 6.47 -1.71 -10.27
N GLU A 267 6.77 -1.92 -11.56
CA GLU A 267 5.92 -2.70 -12.47
C GLU A 267 5.69 -4.12 -11.99
N ILE A 268 6.74 -4.77 -11.48
CA ILE A 268 6.63 -6.13 -10.96
C ILE A 268 5.73 -6.15 -9.72
N ALA A 269 5.85 -5.18 -8.81
CA ALA A 269 4.96 -5.05 -7.64
C ALA A 269 3.50 -4.78 -8.05
N VAL A 270 3.27 -3.96 -9.08
CA VAL A 270 1.94 -3.73 -9.66
C VAL A 270 1.35 -5.04 -10.17
N ARG A 271 2.12 -5.83 -10.93
CA ARG A 271 1.66 -7.15 -11.42
C ARG A 271 1.33 -8.09 -10.28
N PHE A 272 2.16 -8.14 -9.24
CA PHE A 272 1.89 -8.93 -8.04
C PHE A 272 0.53 -8.57 -7.43
N CYS A 273 0.27 -7.28 -7.17
CA CYS A 273 -0.99 -6.84 -6.59
C CYS A 273 -2.20 -7.19 -7.46
N ILE A 274 -2.08 -7.10 -8.79
CA ILE A 274 -3.16 -7.45 -9.73
C ILE A 274 -3.45 -8.95 -9.72
N GLU A 275 -2.42 -9.81 -9.73
CA GLU A 275 -2.63 -11.25 -9.69
C GLU A 275 -3.20 -11.70 -8.33
N VAL A 276 -2.76 -11.07 -7.22
CA VAL A 276 -3.40 -11.27 -5.91
C VAL A 276 -4.86 -10.83 -5.94
N ALA A 277 -5.20 -9.68 -6.52
CA ALA A 277 -6.59 -9.21 -6.62
C ALA A 277 -7.49 -10.19 -7.37
N LYS A 278 -7.01 -10.77 -8.47
CA LYS A 278 -7.73 -11.80 -9.22
C LYS A 278 -7.95 -13.05 -8.38
N ALA A 279 -6.87 -13.61 -7.83
CA ALA A 279 -6.91 -14.86 -7.07
C ALA A 279 -7.76 -14.71 -5.79
N PHE A 280 -7.60 -13.60 -5.07
CA PHE A 280 -8.36 -13.30 -3.85
C PHE A 280 -9.86 -13.15 -4.15
N GLY A 281 -10.22 -12.36 -5.16
CA GLY A 281 -11.61 -12.22 -5.58
C GLY A 281 -12.26 -13.53 -6.07
N GLU A 282 -11.45 -14.50 -6.51
CA GLU A 282 -11.90 -15.86 -6.87
C GLU A 282 -11.93 -16.84 -5.69
N GLY A 283 -11.47 -16.45 -4.50
CA GLY A 283 -11.33 -17.32 -3.33
C GLY A 283 -10.19 -18.33 -3.44
N LYS A 284 -9.17 -18.04 -4.26
CA LYS A 284 -8.00 -18.90 -4.55
C LYS A 284 -6.70 -18.38 -3.91
N CYS A 285 -6.77 -17.34 -3.10
CA CYS A 285 -5.63 -16.79 -2.38
C CYS A 285 -6.06 -16.49 -0.96
N SER A 286 -5.50 -17.21 0.01
CA SER A 286 -5.71 -17.00 1.43
C SER A 286 -4.53 -16.23 2.00
N PHE A 287 -4.81 -15.11 2.68
CA PHE A 287 -3.75 -14.33 3.35
C PHE A 287 -3.24 -15.02 4.62
N TYR A 288 -4.04 -15.89 5.22
CA TYR A 288 -3.67 -16.64 6.42
C TYR A 288 -4.58 -17.88 6.55
N ASN A 289 -4.20 -18.82 7.42
CA ASN A 289 -5.05 -19.97 7.77
C ASN A 289 -6.00 -19.59 8.91
N GLU A 290 -7.30 -19.57 8.65
CA GLU A 290 -8.32 -19.17 9.63
C GLU A 290 -8.41 -20.12 10.83
N ASP A 291 -8.26 -21.43 10.62
CA ASP A 291 -8.37 -22.42 11.69
C ASP A 291 -7.14 -22.41 12.60
N GLU A 292 -5.96 -22.19 12.02
CA GLU A 292 -4.73 -21.95 12.77
C GLU A 292 -4.83 -20.65 13.58
N PHE A 293 -5.39 -19.59 13.01
CA PHE A 293 -5.60 -18.34 13.74
C PHE A 293 -6.59 -18.51 14.91
N LYS A 294 -7.72 -19.18 14.70
CA LYS A 294 -8.64 -19.55 15.79
C LYS A 294 -7.93 -20.36 16.88
N ARG A 295 -7.04 -21.28 16.49
CA ARG A 295 -6.23 -22.07 17.43
C ARG A 295 -5.27 -21.17 18.22
N ILE A 296 -4.56 -20.26 17.57
CA ILE A 296 -3.67 -19.28 18.22
C ILE A 296 -4.45 -18.46 19.25
N LEU A 297 -5.62 -17.93 18.89
CA LEU A 297 -6.48 -17.18 19.81
C LEU A 297 -6.92 -18.02 21.02
N SER A 298 -7.27 -19.30 20.80
CA SER A 298 -7.65 -20.21 21.89
C SER A 298 -6.51 -20.54 22.86
N LEU A 299 -5.26 -20.51 22.38
CA LEU A 299 -4.08 -20.87 23.17
C LEU A 299 -3.46 -19.65 23.88
N TYR A 300 -3.44 -18.50 23.21
CA TYR A 300 -2.64 -17.34 23.61
C TYR A 300 -3.48 -16.06 23.80
N GLY A 301 -4.78 -16.08 23.48
CA GLY A 301 -5.67 -14.93 23.63
C GLY A 301 -5.54 -13.90 22.51
N SER A 302 -6.18 -12.73 22.68
CA SER A 302 -6.13 -11.63 21.72
C SER A 302 -4.90 -10.73 21.94
N MET A 303 -4.24 -10.34 20.84
CA MET A 303 -3.14 -9.38 20.82
C MET A 303 -3.58 -7.98 20.35
N GLU A 304 -4.89 -7.72 20.22
CA GLU A 304 -5.40 -6.43 19.74
C GLU A 304 -5.01 -5.23 20.61
N HIS A 305 -4.65 -5.45 21.87
CA HIS A 305 -4.16 -4.39 22.74
C HIS A 305 -2.89 -3.71 22.21
N LEU A 306 -2.10 -4.40 21.37
CA LEU A 306 -0.92 -3.85 20.70
C LEU A 306 -1.27 -2.81 19.62
N LYS A 307 -2.50 -2.83 19.10
CA LYS A 307 -2.97 -1.88 18.07
C LYS A 307 -3.34 -0.51 18.63
N ARG A 308 -3.31 -0.34 19.95
CA ARG A 308 -3.70 0.90 20.63
C ARG A 308 -2.46 1.68 21.04
N ASN A 309 -2.47 2.98 20.82
CA ASN A 309 -1.41 3.84 21.34
C ASN A 309 -1.69 4.11 22.83
N PRO A 310 -0.86 3.57 23.77
CA PRO A 310 -1.08 3.80 25.18
C PRO A 310 -0.92 5.29 25.57
N LEU A 311 -0.20 6.08 24.78
CA LEU A 311 0.01 7.51 25.01
C LEU A 311 -1.16 8.40 24.57
N GLU A 312 -2.10 7.88 23.76
CA GLU A 312 -3.35 8.60 23.44
C GLU A 312 -4.45 8.38 24.49
N SER A 313 -4.22 7.46 25.43
CA SER A 313 -5.19 7.04 26.45
C SER A 313 -4.92 7.67 27.83
N ALA A 314 -3.87 8.46 27.94
CA ALA A 314 -3.37 9.12 29.15
C ALA A 314 -3.37 10.65 28.96
#